data_AF-U9T053-F1
#
_entry.id   AF-U9T053-F1
#
_cell.length_a   1.000
_cell.length_b   1.000
_cell.length_c   1.000
_cell.angle_alpha   90.00
_cell.angle_beta   90.00
_cell.angle_gamma   90.00
#
_symmetry.space_group_name_H-M   'P 1'
#
loop_
_entity.id
_entity.type
_entity.pdbx_description
1 polymer ?
#
loop_
_entity_poly.entity_id
_entity_poly.type
_entity_poly.pdbx_seq_one_letter_code
_entity_poly.pdbx_strand_id
1 'polypeptide(L)' 'MSHKYFDRDSSNWNILDFLNACDVEPFDNKIDVYLKSLEIIFDQELGTRREKAREHLDN' A
#
# COMPACT_ATOMS: atom_id res chain seq x y z
N MET A 1 -0.19 3.51 11.01
CA MET A 1 0.17 4.49 9.96
C MET A 1 0.58 3.70 8.73
N SER A 2 0.19 4.12 7.53
CA SER A 2 0.61 3.47 6.29
C SER A 2 2.12 3.62 6.07
N HIS A 3 2.71 2.70 5.31
CA HIS A 3 4.13 2.74 4.97
C HIS A 3 4.47 3.96 4.09
N LYS A 4 5.65 4.57 4.30
CA LYS A 4 6.15 5.78 3.56
C LYS A 4 6.14 5.65 2.03
N TYR A 5 6.11 4.43 1.51
CA TYR A 5 5.96 4.17 0.07
C TYR A 5 4.68 4.83 -0.48
N PHE A 6 3.60 4.83 0.30
CA PHE A 6 2.31 5.36 -0.09
C PHE A 6 2.21 6.90 0.01
N ASP A 7 3.26 7.59 0.44
CA ASP A 7 3.33 9.06 0.37
C ASP A 7 3.50 9.54 -1.08
N ARG A 8 3.83 8.63 -2.01
CA ARG A 8 3.84 8.87 -3.45
C ARG A 8 2.43 9.09 -3.99
N ASP A 9 2.35 9.71 -5.15
CA ASP A 9 1.11 9.80 -5.92
C ASP A 9 0.49 8.42 -6.13
N SER A 10 -0.80 8.26 -5.84
CA SER A 10 -1.51 6.98 -5.88
C SER A 10 -1.63 6.39 -7.28
N SER A 11 -1.46 7.19 -8.33
CA SER A 11 -1.36 6.68 -9.70
C SER A 11 -0.08 5.88 -9.98
N ASN A 12 0.95 6.04 -9.12
CA ASN A 12 2.25 5.38 -9.25
C ASN A 12 2.44 4.21 -8.27
N TRP A 13 1.40 3.80 -7.55
CA TRP A 13 1.50 2.67 -6.64
C TRP A 13 1.61 1.36 -7.42
N ASN A 14 2.58 0.53 -7.03
CA ASN A 14 2.89 -0.75 -7.65
C ASN A 14 3.45 -1.71 -6.60
N ILE A 15 2.91 -2.94 -6.54
CA ILE A 15 3.33 -3.92 -5.53
C ILE A 15 4.79 -4.35 -5.70
N LEU A 16 5.31 -4.46 -6.93
CA LEU A 16 6.73 -4.82 -7.15
C LEU A 16 7.66 -3.72 -6.67
N ASP A 17 7.31 -2.46 -6.95
CA ASP A 17 8.08 -1.32 -6.45
C ASP A 17 8.03 -1.22 -4.92
N PHE A 18 6.87 -1.52 -4.32
CA PHE A 18 6.75 -1.62 -2.87
C PHE A 18 7.66 -2.72 -2.32
N LEU A 19 7.61 -3.93 -2.89
CA LEU A 19 8.39 -5.08 -2.43
C LEU A 19 9.90 -4.84 -2.53
N ASN A 20 10.34 -4.14 -3.59
CA ASN A 20 11.73 -3.73 -3.77
C ASN A 20 12.16 -2.63 -2.80
N ALA A 21 11.25 -1.73 -2.42
CA ALA A 21 11.52 -0.64 -1.48
C ALA A 21 11.29 -1.00 -0.01
N CYS A 22 10.67 -2.14 0.28
CA CYS A 22 10.36 -2.60 1.61
C CYS A 22 11.52 -3.45 2.16
N ASP A 23 12.19 -2.93 3.17
CA ASP A 23 13.33 -3.58 3.84
C ASP A 23 12.90 -4.63 4.88
N VAL A 24 11.60 -4.84 5.07
CA VAL A 24 11.06 -5.78 6.06
C VAL A 24 11.23 -7.21 5.55
N GLU A 25 11.83 -8.08 6.34
CA GLU A 25 11.90 -9.51 6.02
C GLU A 25 11.16 -10.33 7.10
N PRO A 26 10.68 -11.55 6.77
CA PRO A 26 10.67 -12.20 5.46
C PRO A 26 9.67 -11.60 4.46
N PHE A 27 9.67 -12.10 3.23
CA PHE A 27 8.72 -11.72 2.17
C PHE A 27 7.26 -11.64 2.64
N ASP A 28 6.79 -12.60 3.44
CA ASP A 28 5.42 -12.63 3.96
C ASP A 28 5.10 -11.38 4.80
N ASN A 29 6.07 -10.87 5.56
CA ASN A 29 5.90 -9.63 6.32
C ASN A 29 5.82 -8.41 5.39
N LYS A 30 6.49 -8.41 4.23
CA LYS A 30 6.32 -7.33 3.24
C LYS A 30 4.88 -7.28 2.76
N ILE A 31 4.31 -8.44 2.44
CA ILE A 31 2.92 -8.54 2.00
C ILE A 31 1.97 -8.06 3.11
N ASP A 32 2.18 -8.48 4.35
CA ASP A 32 1.38 -8.02 5.48
C ASP A 32 1.45 -6.49 5.67
N VAL A 33 2.64 -5.89 5.57
CA VAL A 33 2.81 -4.43 5.65
C VAL A 33 2.13 -3.72 4.47
N TYR A 34 2.21 -4.29 3.27
CA TYR A 34 1.55 -3.75 2.08
C TYR A 34 0.03 -3.70 2.28
N LEU A 35 -0.57 -4.82 2.64
CA LEU A 35 -2.02 -4.95 2.83
C LEU A 35 -2.52 -4.05 3.97
N LYS A 36 -1.88 -4.09 5.14
CA LYS A 36 -2.26 -3.22 6.27
C LYS A 36 -2.14 -1.74 5.95
N SER A 37 -1.15 -1.35 5.15
CA SER A 37 -1.02 0.03 4.71
C SER A 37 -2.18 0.45 3.81
N LEU A 38 -2.59 -0.41 2.87
CA LEU A 38 -3.74 -0.18 2.01
C LEU A 38 -5.05 -0.14 2.80
N GLU A 39 -5.26 -1.03 3.76
CA GLU A 39 -6.42 -1.03 4.65
C GLU A 39 -6.52 0.29 5.43
N ILE A 40 -5.41 0.74 6.03
CA ILE A 40 -5.35 2.03 6.73
C ILE A 40 -5.71 3.19 5.79
N ILE A 41 -5.20 3.20 4.57
CA ILE A 41 -5.52 4.24 3.58
C ILE A 41 -6.99 4.17 3.20
N PHE A 42 -7.52 2.97 2.97
CA PHE A 42 -8.92 2.78 2.61
C PHE A 42 -9.88 3.27 3.70
N ASP A 43 -9.54 3.04 4.96
CA ASP A 43 -10.36 3.40 6.11
C ASP A 43 -10.25 4.89 6.47
N GLN A 44 -9.07 5.50 6.31
CA GLN A 44 -8.79 6.84 6.83
C GLN A 44 -8.78 7.94 5.77
N GLU A 45 -8.53 7.61 4.51
CA GLU A 45 -8.43 8.60 3.43
C GLU A 45 -9.73 8.72 2.62
N LEU A 46 -9.81 9.75 1.76
CA LEU A 46 -10.94 10.01 0.87
C LEU A 46 -10.46 10.25 -0.57
N GLY A 47 -11.40 10.16 -1.51
CA GLY A 47 -11.14 10.43 -2.93
C GLY A 47 -10.23 9.39 -3.59
N THR A 48 -9.39 9.85 -4.51
CA THR A 48 -8.60 8.99 -5.41
C THR A 48 -7.69 8.01 -4.69
N ARG A 49 -7.14 8.39 -3.53
CA ARG A 49 -6.27 7.51 -2.73
C ARG A 49 -7.04 6.34 -2.11
N ARG A 50 -8.24 6.59 -1.60
CA ARG A 50 -9.14 5.55 -1.09
C ARG A 50 -9.58 4.60 -2.20
N GLU A 51 -9.97 5.16 -3.35
CA GLU A 51 -10.38 4.36 -4.51
C GLU A 51 -9.24 3.46 -5.01
N LYS A 52 -8.02 4.01 -5.12
CA LYS A 52 -6.83 3.23 -5.48
C LYS A 52 -6.48 2.17 -4.44
N ALA A 53 -6.58 2.48 -3.16
CA ALA A 53 -6.35 1.47 -2.12
C ALA A 53 -7.32 0.30 -2.25
N ARG A 54 -8.60 0.56 -2.53
CA ARG A 54 -9.60 -0.48 -2.78
C ARG A 54 -9.27 -1.32 -4.01
N GLU A 55 -8.87 -0.70 -5.13
CA GLU A 55 -8.49 -1.44 -6.34
C GLU A 55 -7.32 -2.42 -6.10
N HIS A 56 -6.39 -2.08 -5.22
CA HIS A 56 -5.28 -2.97 -4.84
C HIS A 56 -5.66 -4.05 -3.84
N LEU A 57 -6.72 -3.86 -3.04
CA LEU A 57 -7.23 -4.85 -2.08
C LEU A 57 -8.20 -5.85 -2.73
N ASP A 58 -8.93 -5.42 -3.75
CA ASP A 58 -9.93 -6.24 -4.46
C ASP A 58 -9.32 -7.21 -5.51
N ASN A 59 -8.00 -7.11 -5.79
CA ASN A 59 -7.25 -7.96 -6.73
C ASN A 59 -6.44 -9.05 -6.00
#